data_AF-A0A355F6W6-F1
#
_entry.id   AF-A0A355F6W6-F1
#
_cell.length_a   1.000
_cell.length_b   1.000
_cell.length_c   1.000
_cell.angle_alpha   90.00
_cell.angle_beta   90.00
_cell.angle_gamma   90.00
#
_symmetry.space_group_name_H-M   'P 1'
#
loop_
_entity.id
_entity.type
_entity.pdbx_description
1 polymer ?
#
loop_
_entity_poly.entity_id
_entity_poly.type
_entity_poly.pdbx_seq_one_letter_code
_entity_poly.pdbx_strand_id
1 'polypeptide(L)'
;MHRDDILLRDPAAQLVSLPDGRVVARHAAGLSVLRGVTAGDLQRLLDLADGTRTAEDLCTALQDEYDPAAVRGLLEHLTGDLLRVVPPEKPVLPVHLAASGAAARRLAAGLGLAFDPPVPLLDARLALAVREEASYGELLELQSLWLGAEVASLFVTAD
;
A
#
# COMPACT_ATOMS: atom_id res chain seq x y z
N MET A 1 -14.36 1.01 -6.72
CA MET A 1 -13.64 0.07 -5.83
C MET A 1 -13.36 -1.19 -6.63
N HIS A 2 -12.10 -1.58 -6.75
CA HIS A 2 -11.68 -2.84 -7.35
C HIS A 2 -11.69 -3.97 -6.31
N ARG A 3 -11.74 -5.21 -6.80
CA ARG A 3 -11.71 -6.42 -5.97
C ARG A 3 -10.46 -6.51 -5.09
N ASP A 4 -9.33 -6.05 -5.63
CA ASP A 4 -8.01 -6.09 -4.99
C ASP A 4 -7.69 -4.83 -4.17
N ASP A 5 -8.65 -3.90 -4.05
CA ASP A 5 -8.47 -2.71 -3.21
C ASP A 5 -8.37 -3.14 -1.74
N ILE A 6 -7.28 -2.77 -1.08
CA ILE A 6 -7.10 -2.95 0.36
C ILE A 6 -7.87 -1.85 1.07
N LEU A 7 -8.69 -2.23 2.05
CA LEU A 7 -9.57 -1.29 2.75
C LEU A 7 -9.09 -1.07 4.19
N LEU A 8 -9.01 0.22 4.55
CA LEU A 8 -8.63 0.67 5.89
C LEU A 8 -9.72 1.59 6.44
N ARG A 9 -10.16 1.33 7.67
CA ARG A 9 -11.04 2.24 8.41
C ARG A 9 -10.42 3.62 8.55
N ASP A 10 -11.21 4.66 8.28
CA ASP A 10 -10.80 6.03 8.60
C ASP A 10 -10.71 6.19 10.13
N PRO A 11 -9.56 6.59 10.71
CA PRO A 11 -9.41 6.76 12.15
C PRO A 11 -10.28 7.88 12.72
N ALA A 12 -10.74 8.82 11.89
CA ALA A 12 -11.70 9.85 12.29
C ALA A 12 -13.16 9.35 12.27
N ALA A 13 -13.41 8.13 11.76
CA ALA A 13 -14.75 7.56 11.68
C ALA A 13 -15.29 7.18 13.06
N GLN A 14 -16.40 7.80 13.43
CA GLN A 14 -17.15 7.49 14.67
C GLN A 14 -18.56 7.05 14.32
N LEU A 15 -19.03 5.96 14.94
CA LEU A 15 -20.39 5.46 14.79
C LEU A 15 -21.21 5.75 16.04
N VAL A 16 -22.44 6.21 15.85
CA VAL A 16 -23.41 6.46 16.93
C VAL A 16 -24.73 5.81 16.56
N SER A 17 -25.18 4.87 17.39
CA SER A 17 -26.51 4.27 17.27
C SER A 17 -27.59 5.26 17.70
N LEU A 18 -28.65 5.39 16.91
CA LEU A 18 -29.85 6.14 17.26
C LEU A 18 -30.92 5.21 17.86
N PRO A 19 -31.84 5.74 18.69
CA PRO A 19 -32.89 4.94 19.34
C PRO A 19 -33.84 4.23 18.39
N ASP A 20 -33.95 4.70 17.15
CA ASP A 20 -34.81 4.13 16.10
C ASP A 20 -34.08 3.10 15.21
N GLY A 21 -32.90 2.66 15.62
CA GLY A 21 -32.11 1.65 14.92
C GLY A 21 -31.29 2.19 13.75
N ARG A 22 -31.33 3.51 13.48
CA ARG A 22 -30.43 4.14 12.51
C ARG A 22 -29.01 4.29 13.08
N VAL A 23 -28.04 4.45 12.20
CA VAL A 23 -26.64 4.72 12.57
C VAL A 23 -26.21 6.06 12.00
N VAL A 24 -25.64 6.92 12.83
CA VAL A 24 -24.95 8.13 12.39
C VAL A 24 -23.46 7.85 12.35
N ALA A 25 -22.85 8.11 11.20
CA ALA A 25 -21.42 8.01 11.03
C ALA A 25 -20.83 9.42 10.86
N ARG A 26 -19.87 9.78 11.71
CA ARG A 26 -19.07 10.99 11.58
C ARG A 26 -17.77 10.64 10.88
N HIS A 27 -17.38 11.41 9.88
CA HIS A 27 -16.17 11.25 9.09
C HIS A 27 -15.57 12.60 8.73
N ALA A 28 -14.41 12.60 8.05
CA ALA A 28 -13.70 13.83 7.69
C ALA A 28 -14.53 14.77 6.79
N ALA A 29 -15.39 14.22 5.93
CA ALA A 29 -16.25 15.00 5.05
C ALA A 29 -17.59 15.43 5.70
N GLY A 30 -17.93 14.94 6.89
CA GLY A 30 -19.11 15.37 7.62
C GLY A 30 -19.83 14.28 8.41
N LEU A 31 -21.16 14.27 8.32
CA LEU A 31 -22.05 13.35 9.00
C LEU A 31 -22.95 12.66 7.98
N SER A 32 -23.02 11.34 8.06
CA SER A 32 -23.88 10.50 7.22
C SER A 32 -24.82 9.68 8.08
N VAL A 33 -26.06 9.52 7.63
CA VAL A 33 -27.08 8.69 8.32
C VAL A 33 -27.31 7.43 7.51
N LEU A 34 -26.91 6.30 8.06
CA LEU A 34 -27.05 4.99 7.47
C LEU A 34 -28.34 4.32 7.93
N ARG A 35 -28.98 3.60 7.01
CA ARG A 35 -30.22 2.84 7.24
C ARG A 35 -30.02 1.41 6.77
N GLY A 36 -30.69 0.47 7.43
CA GLY A 36 -30.67 -0.94 7.05
C GLY A 36 -29.40 -1.70 7.46
N VAL A 37 -28.52 -1.07 8.25
CA VAL A 37 -27.36 -1.73 8.88
C VAL A 37 -27.38 -1.42 10.38
N THR A 38 -27.10 -2.41 11.22
CA THR A 38 -26.96 -2.15 12.65
C THR A 38 -25.57 -1.57 12.94
N ALA A 39 -25.45 -0.82 14.04
CA ALA A 39 -24.14 -0.29 14.44
C ALA A 39 -23.14 -1.41 14.76
N GLY A 40 -23.60 -2.57 15.25
CA GLY A 40 -22.75 -3.72 15.53
C GLY A 40 -22.17 -4.33 14.25
N ASP A 41 -23.02 -4.55 13.25
CA ASP A 41 -22.58 -5.12 11.96
C ASP A 41 -21.62 -4.15 11.25
N LEU A 42 -21.95 -2.86 11.27
CA LEU A 42 -21.10 -1.83 10.68
C LEU A 42 -19.76 -1.73 11.42
N GLN A 43 -19.76 -1.78 12.76
CA GLN A 43 -18.53 -1.76 13.55
C GLN A 43 -17.66 -2.99 13.23
N ARG A 44 -18.26 -4.18 13.16
CA ARG A 44 -17.57 -5.42 12.79
C ARG A 44 -16.95 -5.33 11.40
N LEU A 45 -17.66 -4.80 10.42
CA LEU A 45 -17.13 -4.59 9.08
C LEU A 45 -15.96 -3.60 9.08
N LEU A 46 -16.07 -2.48 9.81
CA LEU A 46 -14.98 -1.50 9.92
C LEU A 46 -13.76 -2.07 10.65
N ASP A 47 -13.95 -2.95 11.63
CA ASP A 47 -12.85 -3.60 12.36
C ASP A 47 -12.13 -4.65 11.49
N LEU A 48 -12.83 -5.27 10.54
CA LEU A 48 -12.21 -6.15 9.54
C LEU A 48 -11.39 -5.36 8.49
N ALA A 49 -11.74 -4.10 8.23
CA ALA A 49 -11.02 -3.20 7.34
C ALA A 49 -9.80 -2.59 8.05
N ASP A 50 -8.84 -3.43 8.38
CA ASP A 50 -7.62 -3.11 9.14
C ASP A 50 -6.44 -2.67 8.25
N GLY A 51 -6.66 -2.51 6.94
CA GLY A 51 -5.61 -2.19 5.98
C GLY A 51 -4.77 -3.38 5.54
N THR A 52 -5.19 -4.62 5.84
CA THR A 52 -4.53 -5.84 5.35
C THR A 52 -5.42 -6.69 4.43
N ARG A 53 -6.74 -6.52 4.53
CA ARG A 53 -7.74 -7.28 3.76
C ARG A 53 -8.19 -6.52 2.52
N THR A 54 -8.37 -7.26 1.43
CA THR A 54 -9.00 -6.75 0.22
C THR A 54 -10.53 -6.66 0.37
N ALA A 55 -11.18 -5.90 -0.51
CA ALA A 55 -12.64 -5.89 -0.60
C ALA A 55 -13.23 -7.29 -0.80
N GLU A 56 -12.53 -8.19 -1.51
CA GLU A 56 -12.95 -9.59 -1.63
C GLU A 56 -12.81 -10.37 -0.32
N ASP A 57 -11.70 -10.22 0.39
CA ASP A 57 -11.47 -10.91 1.66
C ASP A 57 -12.57 -10.56 2.67
N LEU A 58 -13.00 -9.29 2.69
CA LEU A 58 -14.11 -8.83 3.52
C LEU A 58 -15.44 -9.48 3.13
N CYS A 59 -15.74 -9.54 1.82
CA CYS A 59 -16.96 -10.20 1.34
C CYS A 59 -16.96 -11.69 1.70
N THR A 60 -15.80 -12.35 1.58
CA THR A 60 -15.62 -13.77 1.91
C THR A 60 -15.72 -14.02 3.41
N ALA A 61 -15.14 -13.14 4.24
CA ALA A 61 -15.20 -13.26 5.69
C ALA A 61 -16.62 -13.09 6.27
N LEU A 62 -17.51 -12.44 5.53
CA LEU A 62 -18.88 -12.14 5.94
C LEU A 62 -19.93 -13.00 5.22
N GLN A 63 -19.53 -13.87 4.26
CA GLN A 63 -20.45 -14.60 3.39
C GLN A 63 -21.38 -15.57 4.12
N ASP A 64 -20.97 -16.07 5.29
CA ASP A 64 -21.77 -17.03 6.07
C ASP A 64 -22.98 -16.35 6.74
N GLU A 65 -22.92 -15.02 6.92
CA GLU A 65 -23.94 -14.23 7.62
C GLU A 65 -24.66 -13.24 6.69
N TYR A 66 -24.01 -12.79 5.61
CA TYR A 66 -24.52 -11.75 4.71
C TYR A 66 -24.29 -12.10 3.24
N ASP A 67 -25.16 -11.60 2.37
CA ASP A 67 -24.97 -11.69 0.91
C ASP A 67 -23.71 -10.90 0.49
N PRO A 68 -22.71 -11.54 -0.15
CA PRO A 68 -21.51 -10.88 -0.65
C PRO A 68 -21.79 -9.68 -1.56
N ALA A 69 -22.88 -9.69 -2.33
CA ALA A 69 -23.27 -8.56 -3.18
C ALA A 69 -23.73 -7.35 -2.34
N ALA A 70 -24.48 -7.59 -1.27
CA ALA A 70 -24.91 -6.55 -0.34
C ALA A 70 -23.72 -5.97 0.45
N VAL A 71 -22.79 -6.82 0.91
CA VAL A 71 -21.55 -6.38 1.57
C VAL A 71 -20.73 -5.51 0.63
N ARG A 72 -20.56 -5.93 -0.63
CA ARG A 72 -19.83 -5.13 -1.62
C ARG A 72 -20.48 -3.78 -1.88
N GLY A 73 -21.80 -3.73 -2.05
CA GLY A 73 -22.52 -2.47 -2.21
C GLY A 73 -22.38 -1.54 -1.00
N LEU A 74 -22.36 -2.10 0.22
CA LEU A 74 -22.08 -1.34 1.44
C LEU A 74 -20.65 -0.80 1.43
N LEU A 75 -19.64 -1.62 1.14
CA LEU A 75 -18.24 -1.20 1.06
C LEU A 75 -18.04 -0.05 0.05
N GLU A 76 -18.68 -0.13 -1.12
CA GLU A 76 -18.66 0.94 -2.13
C GLU A 76 -19.26 2.25 -1.59
N HIS A 77 -20.38 2.17 -0.88
CA HIS A 77 -21.04 3.33 -0.29
C HIS A 77 -20.23 3.99 0.83
N LEU A 78 -19.48 3.18 1.60
CA LEU A 78 -18.66 3.66 2.72
C LEU A 78 -17.29 4.17 2.28
N THR A 79 -16.85 3.83 1.07
CA THR A 79 -15.55 4.25 0.54
C THR A 79 -15.51 5.75 0.31
N GLY A 80 -14.46 6.40 0.82
CA GLY A 80 -14.29 7.87 0.79
C GLY A 80 -14.81 8.56 2.05
N ASP A 81 -15.73 7.92 2.78
CA ASP A 81 -16.30 8.45 4.03
C ASP A 81 -15.74 7.72 5.25
N LEU A 82 -16.06 6.44 5.41
CA LEU A 82 -15.64 5.62 6.56
C LEU A 82 -14.50 4.67 6.24
N LEU A 83 -14.30 4.38 4.96
CA LEU A 83 -13.26 3.49 4.45
C LEU A 83 -12.35 4.25 3.50
N ARG A 84 -11.06 4.04 3.65
CA ARG A 84 -10.02 4.51 2.74
C ARG A 84 -9.52 3.31 1.93
N VAL A 85 -9.36 3.51 0.63
CA VAL A 85 -8.62 2.56 -0.19
C VAL A 85 -7.14 2.81 0.04
N VAL A 86 -6.47 1.82 0.61
CA VAL A 86 -5.02 1.79 0.69
C VAL A 86 -4.55 1.34 -0.70
N PRO A 87 -3.78 2.17 -1.41
CA PRO A 87 -3.12 1.69 -2.63
C PRO A 87 -2.32 0.44 -2.23
N PRO A 88 -2.35 -0.64 -3.02
CA PRO A 88 -1.50 -1.79 -2.75
C PRO A 88 -0.09 -1.24 -2.51
N GLU A 89 0.51 -1.61 -1.37
CA GLU A 89 1.88 -1.24 -1.04
C GLU A 89 2.68 -1.49 -2.30
N LYS A 90 3.21 -0.41 -2.92
CA LYS A 90 3.82 -0.51 -4.25
C LYS A 90 4.78 -1.68 -4.18
N PRO A 91 4.70 -2.67 -5.08
CA PRO A 91 5.61 -3.80 -5.04
C PRO A 91 7.00 -3.22 -4.95
N VAL A 92 7.71 -3.55 -3.85
CA VAL A 92 9.09 -3.13 -3.68
C VAL A 92 9.83 -3.78 -4.83
N LEU A 93 10.09 -3.00 -5.88
CA LEU A 93 10.88 -3.46 -7.00
C LEU A 93 12.19 -3.97 -6.41
N PRO A 94 12.61 -5.21 -6.68
CA PRO A 94 13.88 -5.70 -6.18
C PRO A 94 14.99 -4.84 -6.81
N VAL A 95 15.57 -3.95 -6.02
CA VAL A 95 16.61 -3.00 -6.45
C VAL A 95 17.97 -3.51 -6.00
N HIS A 96 18.86 -3.75 -6.95
CA HIS A 96 20.28 -3.94 -6.65
C HIS A 96 20.94 -2.58 -6.47
N LEU A 97 21.51 -2.31 -5.30
CA LEU A 97 22.17 -1.03 -5.00
C LEU A 97 23.69 -1.19 -4.96
N ALA A 98 24.36 -0.61 -5.94
CA ALA A 98 25.81 -0.41 -5.95
C ALA A 98 26.14 0.97 -5.35
N ALA A 99 26.02 1.07 -4.02
CA ALA A 99 26.38 2.27 -3.27
C ALA A 99 27.22 1.90 -2.05
N SER A 100 28.09 2.82 -1.61
CA SER A 100 28.90 2.65 -0.41
C SER A 100 28.69 3.81 0.56
N GLY A 101 28.90 3.54 1.86
CA GLY A 101 28.93 4.58 2.89
C GLY A 101 27.60 5.29 3.14
N ALA A 102 27.67 6.61 3.32
CA ALA A 102 26.54 7.43 3.74
C ALA A 102 25.47 7.61 2.65
N ALA A 103 25.83 7.52 1.37
CA ALA A 103 24.90 7.65 0.25
C ALA A 103 23.93 6.47 0.20
N ALA A 104 24.43 5.24 0.39
CA ALA A 104 23.61 4.03 0.46
C ALA A 104 22.56 4.12 1.58
N ARG A 105 22.97 4.59 2.77
CA ARG A 105 22.07 4.74 3.93
C ARG A 105 21.02 5.81 3.73
N ARG A 106 21.40 6.97 3.17
CA ARG A 106 20.46 8.07 2.88
C ARG A 106 19.41 7.66 1.87
N LEU A 107 19.84 7.01 0.79
CA LEU A 107 18.97 6.58 -0.28
C LEU A 107 18.06 5.43 0.17
N ALA A 108 18.57 4.53 1.02
CA ALA A 108 17.79 3.49 1.64
C ALA A 108 16.63 4.03 2.49
N ALA A 109 16.94 4.98 3.37
CA ALA A 109 15.95 5.63 4.23
C ALA A 109 14.92 6.42 3.41
N GLY A 110 15.35 7.12 2.36
CA GLY A 110 14.46 7.94 1.52
C GLY A 110 13.52 7.12 0.63
N LEU A 111 13.93 5.94 0.17
CA LEU A 111 13.13 5.07 -0.71
C LEU A 111 12.36 3.97 0.03
N GLY A 112 12.51 3.85 1.36
CA GLY A 112 11.87 2.79 2.13
C GLY A 112 12.30 1.38 1.71
N LEU A 113 13.47 1.25 1.09
CA LEU A 113 13.99 -0.01 0.60
C LEU A 113 14.63 -0.79 1.78
N ALA A 114 14.19 -2.02 1.99
CA ALA A 114 14.86 -2.95 2.89
C ALA A 114 16.03 -3.61 2.13
N PHE A 115 17.27 -3.39 2.59
CA PHE A 115 18.50 -3.91 1.96
C PHE A 115 19.06 -5.14 2.66
N ASP A 116 18.32 -5.73 3.60
CA ASP A 116 18.80 -6.86 4.37
C ASP A 116 17.89 -8.08 4.18
N PRO A 117 18.34 -9.12 3.46
CA PRO A 117 19.61 -9.21 2.71
C PRO A 117 19.60 -8.39 1.41
N PRO A 118 20.77 -8.01 0.85
CA PRO A 118 20.83 -7.26 -0.41
C PRO A 118 20.31 -8.11 -1.57
N VAL A 119 19.53 -7.49 -2.46
CA VAL A 119 19.01 -8.13 -3.67
C VAL A 119 20.19 -8.48 -4.61
N PRO A 120 20.39 -9.77 -4.94
CA PRO A 120 21.38 -10.17 -5.94
C PRO A 120 21.05 -9.52 -7.30
N LEU A 121 22.08 -9.15 -8.06
CA LEU A 121 21.90 -8.48 -9.36
C LEU A 121 20.97 -9.28 -10.30
N LEU A 122 21.07 -10.60 -10.31
CA LEU A 122 20.26 -11.48 -11.17
C LEU A 122 18.77 -11.51 -10.80
N ASP A 123 18.45 -11.18 -9.54
CA ASP A 123 17.07 -11.12 -9.06
C ASP A 123 16.50 -9.70 -9.09
N ALA A 124 17.31 -8.73 -9.49
CA ALA A 124 16.93 -7.32 -9.52
C ALA A 124 16.15 -6.96 -10.78
N ARG A 125 15.16 -6.06 -10.62
CA ARG A 125 14.45 -5.41 -11.73
C ARG A 125 15.06 -4.07 -12.12
N LEU A 126 15.84 -3.50 -11.20
CA LEU A 126 16.55 -2.24 -11.38
C LEU A 126 17.89 -2.32 -10.64
N ALA A 127 18.97 -1.92 -11.30
CA ALA A 127 20.26 -1.69 -10.69
C ALA A 127 20.49 -0.19 -10.54
N LEU A 128 20.88 0.24 -9.34
CA LEU A 128 21.09 1.63 -9.00
C LEU A 128 22.52 1.84 -8.50
N ALA A 129 23.27 2.72 -9.16
CA ALA A 129 24.60 3.12 -8.72
C ALA A 129 24.49 4.52 -8.11
N VAL A 130 24.98 4.67 -6.88
CA VAL A 130 25.03 5.96 -6.19
C VAL A 130 26.45 6.17 -5.72
N ARG A 131 27.12 7.17 -6.29
CA ARG A 131 28.52 7.48 -6.01
C ARG A 131 28.67 8.98 -5.81
N GLU A 132 29.39 9.36 -4.76
CA GLU A 132 29.75 10.77 -4.51
C GLU A 132 30.81 11.23 -5.52
N GLU A 133 31.74 10.34 -5.87
CA GLU A 133 32.72 10.52 -6.95
C GLU A 133 32.76 9.21 -7.76
N ALA A 134 32.67 9.31 -9.09
CA ALA A 134 32.84 8.17 -9.99
C ALA A 134 33.56 8.62 -11.25
N SER A 135 34.57 7.86 -11.67
CA SER A 135 35.16 8.03 -12.99
C SER A 135 34.23 7.49 -14.07
N TYR A 136 34.35 8.04 -15.28
CA TYR A 136 33.61 7.53 -16.43
C TYR A 136 33.91 6.05 -16.74
N GLY A 137 35.14 5.60 -16.46
CA GLY A 137 35.55 4.20 -16.62
C GLY A 137 34.78 3.26 -15.70
N GLU A 138 34.64 3.62 -14.42
CA GLU A 138 33.88 2.81 -13.44
C GLU A 138 32.39 2.74 -13.78
N LEU A 139 31.81 3.83 -14.29
CA LEU A 139 30.41 3.84 -14.74
C LEU A 139 30.20 2.92 -15.95
N LEU A 140 31.13 2.93 -16.91
CA LEU A 140 31.10 2.04 -18.07
C LEU A 140 31.23 0.56 -17.70
N GLU A 141 32.09 0.23 -16.73
CA GLU A 141 32.25 -1.13 -16.23
C GLU A 141 30.95 -1.62 -15.58
N LEU A 142 30.34 -0.82 -14.70
CA LEU A 142 29.07 -1.14 -14.07
C LEU A 142 27.94 -1.28 -15.10
N GLN A 143 27.87 -0.37 -16.07
CA GLN A 143 26.88 -0.44 -17.14
C GLN A 143 27.04 -1.71 -17.97
N SER A 144 28.27 -2.07 -18.33
CA SER A 144 28.57 -3.30 -19.08
C SER A 144 28.14 -4.55 -18.32
N LEU A 145 28.42 -4.59 -17.01
CA LEU A 145 28.01 -5.69 -16.13
C LEU A 145 26.49 -5.84 -16.06
N TRP A 146 25.77 -4.73 -15.90
CA TRP A 146 24.31 -4.75 -15.73
C TRP A 146 23.55 -5.01 -17.03
N LEU A 147 24.07 -4.50 -18.16
CA LEU A 147 23.59 -4.87 -19.48
C LEU A 147 23.77 -6.36 -19.73
N GLY A 148 24.92 -6.94 -19.34
CA GLY A 148 25.16 -8.38 -19.42
C GLY A 148 24.21 -9.21 -18.57
N ALA A 149 23.67 -8.63 -17.50
CA ALA A 149 22.66 -9.25 -16.64
C ALA A 149 21.20 -8.96 -17.09
N GLU A 150 21.00 -8.21 -18.17
CA GLU A 150 19.68 -7.77 -18.66
C GLU A 150 18.87 -6.96 -17.64
N VAL A 151 19.53 -6.24 -16.75
CA VAL A 151 18.89 -5.43 -15.69
C VAL A 151 18.87 -3.96 -16.10
N ALA A 152 17.71 -3.32 -16.00
CA ALA A 152 17.59 -1.88 -16.22
C ALA A 152 18.48 -1.14 -15.21
N SER A 153 19.19 -0.10 -15.65
CA SER A 153 20.18 0.60 -14.81
C SER A 153 19.91 2.09 -14.71
N LEU A 154 20.19 2.64 -13.53
CA LEU A 154 20.18 4.07 -13.24
C LEU A 154 21.48 4.44 -12.49
N PHE A 155 22.11 5.51 -12.93
CA PHE A 155 23.31 6.06 -12.30
C PHE A 155 22.98 7.43 -11.70
N VAL A 156 23.26 7.61 -10.42
CA VAL A 156 23.04 8.87 -9.70
C VAL A 156 24.40 9.35 -9.20
N THR A 157 24.89 10.43 -9.81
CA THR A 157 26.08 11.17 -9.38
C THR A 157 25.64 12.38 -8.54
N ALA A 158 26.51 12.83 -7.63
CA ALA A 158 26.22 13.92 -6.69
C ALA A 158 26.49 15.32 -7.26
N ASP A 159 26.44 15.49 -8.60
CA ASP A 159 26.68 16.79 -9.25
C ASP A 159 25.75 17.90 -8.75
#